data_AF-A0A2V6NCG2-F1
#
_entry.id   AF-A0A2V6NCG2-F1
#
_cell.length_a   1.000
_cell.length_b   1.000
_cell.length_c   1.000
_cell.angle_alpha   90.00
_cell.angle_beta   90.00
_cell.angle_gamma   90.00
#
_symmetry.space_group_name_H-M   'P 1'
#
loop_
_entity.id
_entity.type
_entity.pdbx_description
1 polymer ?
#
loop_
_entity_poly.entity_id
_entity_poly.type
_entity_poly.pdbx_seq_one_letter_code
_entity_poly.pdbx_strand_id
1 'polypeptide(L)'
;MSTEKELSEDQRAHWLKAVAAIELRNFGYAISLLQGILKQEPQFLTGRQLLRRTEVTRFKAAKKKFFNVSTASVAVMKAQREMRKDAKRAVELIEKILENEPYNKQANLALKEAAVAAGWLETGVFALQ
;
A
#
# COMPACT_ATOMS: atom_id res chain seq x y z
N MET A 1 -0.04 18.22 -0.31
CA MET A 1 0.18 17.47 0.95
C MET A 1 -1.17 17.19 1.60
N SER A 2 -1.86 16.15 1.15
CA SER A 2 -3.04 15.65 1.86
C SER A 2 -2.56 15.04 3.19
N THR A 3 -2.83 15.76 4.27
CA THR A 3 -2.44 15.38 5.64
C THR A 3 -3.61 14.71 6.35
N GLU A 4 -3.40 14.18 7.55
CA GLU A 4 -4.45 13.59 8.41
C GLU A 4 -5.68 14.50 8.61
N LYS A 5 -5.55 15.81 8.33
CA LYS A 5 -6.59 16.83 8.43
C LYS A 5 -7.69 16.75 7.36
N GLU A 6 -7.50 15.95 6.32
CA GLU A 6 -8.47 15.77 5.22
C GLU A 6 -9.33 14.52 5.37
N LEU A 7 -9.11 13.72 6.44
CA LEU A 7 -9.91 12.52 6.69
C LEU A 7 -11.29 12.88 7.26
N SER A 8 -12.33 12.19 6.78
CA SER A 8 -13.65 12.21 7.42
C SER A 8 -13.59 11.66 8.85
N GLU A 9 -14.62 11.91 9.67
CA GLU A 9 -14.67 11.39 11.05
C GLU A 9 -14.54 9.85 11.08
N ASP A 10 -15.20 9.17 10.15
CA ASP A 10 -15.11 7.72 10.01
C ASP A 10 -13.70 7.25 9.64
N GLN A 11 -13.05 7.95 8.69
CA GLN A 11 -11.69 7.63 8.28
C GLN A 11 -10.69 7.89 9.41
N ARG A 12 -10.90 8.94 10.21
CA ARG A 12 -10.10 9.25 11.39
C ARG A 12 -10.26 8.19 12.48
N ALA A 13 -11.46 7.65 12.68
CA ALA A 13 -11.67 6.52 13.59
C ALA A 13 -10.94 5.26 13.13
N HIS A 14 -10.97 4.95 11.82
CA HIS A 14 -10.20 3.84 11.25
C HIS A 14 -8.69 4.06 11.36
N TRP A 15 -8.22 5.31 11.18
CA TRP A 15 -6.82 5.69 11.36
C TRP A 15 -6.34 5.43 12.78
N LEU A 16 -7.06 5.90 13.80
CA LEU A 16 -6.72 5.67 15.19
C LEU A 16 -6.70 4.18 15.55
N LYS A 17 -7.67 3.41 15.04
CA LYS A 17 -7.67 1.95 15.19
C LYS A 17 -6.45 1.29 14.54
N ALA A 18 -6.02 1.78 13.38
CA ALA A 18 -4.85 1.25 12.69
C ALA A 18 -3.57 1.52 13.50
N VAL A 19 -3.41 2.74 14.01
CA VAL A 19 -2.27 3.12 14.87
C VAL A 19 -2.22 2.24 16.13
N ALA A 20 -3.35 2.11 16.84
CA ALA A 20 -3.45 1.24 18.02
C ALA A 20 -3.14 -0.23 17.70
N ALA A 21 -3.61 -0.74 16.55
CA ALA A 21 -3.30 -2.10 16.11
C ALA A 21 -1.81 -2.31 15.84
N ILE A 22 -1.09 -1.30 15.33
CA ILE A 22 0.37 -1.35 15.15
C ILE A 22 1.08 -1.42 16.51
N GLU A 23 0.67 -0.61 17.48
CA GLU A 23 1.23 -0.62 18.85
C GLU A 23 1.04 -1.98 19.52
N LEU A 24 -0.13 -2.59 19.34
CA LEU A 24 -0.44 -3.94 19.81
C LEU A 24 0.20 -5.06 18.96
N ARG A 25 1.03 -4.70 17.97
CA ARG A 25 1.68 -5.62 17.02
C ARG A 25 0.70 -6.51 16.23
N ASN A 26 -0.56 -6.11 16.15
CA ASN A 26 -1.57 -6.72 15.29
C ASN A 26 -1.45 -6.16 13.86
N PHE A 27 -0.32 -6.47 13.21
CA PHE A 27 0.02 -5.87 11.92
C PHE A 27 -0.94 -6.27 10.80
N GLY A 28 -1.54 -7.46 10.87
CA GLY A 28 -2.53 -7.90 9.87
C GLY A 28 -3.77 -7.00 9.90
N TYR A 29 -4.31 -6.73 11.08
CA TYR A 29 -5.46 -5.85 11.24
C TYR A 29 -5.13 -4.39 10.87
N ALA A 30 -3.95 -3.91 11.28
CA ALA A 30 -3.47 -2.58 10.89
C ALA A 30 -3.41 -2.40 9.36
N ILE A 31 -2.86 -3.39 8.63
CA ILE A 31 -2.80 -3.37 7.16
C ILE A 31 -4.20 -3.30 6.56
N SER A 32 -5.15 -4.12 7.04
CA SER A 32 -6.53 -4.12 6.52
C SER A 32 -7.22 -2.76 6.72
N LEU A 33 -7.02 -2.11 7.87
CA LEU A 33 -7.57 -0.78 8.14
C LEU A 33 -6.96 0.29 7.22
N LEU A 34 -5.63 0.29 7.07
CA LEU A 34 -4.93 1.26 6.21
C LEU A 34 -5.31 1.10 4.74
N GLN A 35 -5.41 -0.13 4.24
CA GLN A 35 -5.91 -0.40 2.88
C GLN A 35 -7.37 0.05 2.71
N GLY A 36 -8.20 -0.09 3.75
CA GLY A 36 -9.59 0.41 3.75
C GLY A 36 -9.66 1.93 3.59
N ILE A 37 -8.81 2.67 4.32
CA ILE A 37 -8.68 4.12 4.19
C ILE A 37 -8.25 4.48 2.77
N LEU A 38 -7.23 3.81 2.22
CA LEU A 38 -6.69 4.10 0.89
C LEU A 38 -7.63 3.75 -0.27
N LYS A 39 -8.64 2.90 -0.08
CA LYS A 39 -9.70 2.68 -1.06
C LYS A 39 -10.65 3.88 -1.15
N GLN A 40 -10.89 4.53 -0.01
CA GLN A 40 -11.78 5.70 0.05
C GLN A 40 -11.03 6.98 -0.29
N GLU A 41 -9.80 7.11 0.20
CA GLU A 41 -8.91 8.23 -0.06
C GLU A 41 -7.57 7.74 -0.64
N PRO A 42 -7.50 7.48 -1.96
CA PRO A 42 -6.31 6.95 -2.59
C PRO A 42 -5.11 7.90 -2.57
N GLN A 43 -5.33 9.20 -2.37
CA GLN A 43 -4.24 10.19 -2.35
C GLN A 43 -3.68 10.42 -0.95
N PHE A 44 -4.20 9.72 0.08
CA PHE A 44 -3.72 9.84 1.45
C PHE A 44 -2.30 9.29 1.62
N LEU A 45 -1.32 10.18 1.38
CA LEU A 45 0.10 9.83 1.37
C LEU A 45 0.56 9.27 2.72
N THR A 46 0.23 9.95 3.83
CA THR A 46 0.60 9.51 5.18
C THR A 46 0.11 8.08 5.46
N GLY A 47 -1.10 7.74 5.00
CA GLY A 47 -1.64 6.38 5.07
C GLY A 47 -0.81 5.36 4.31
N ARG A 48 -0.39 5.67 3.08
CA ARG A 48 0.49 4.79 2.29
C ARG A 48 1.85 4.59 2.94
N GLN A 49 2.44 5.64 3.50
CA GLN A 49 3.73 5.53 4.19
C GLN A 49 3.64 4.62 5.41
N LEU A 50 2.59 4.80 6.22
CA LEU A 50 2.36 3.96 7.40
C LEU A 50 2.05 2.51 7.00
N LEU A 51 1.26 2.30 5.95
CA LEU A 51 0.98 0.98 5.39
C LEU A 51 2.28 0.27 5.05
N ARG A 52 3.15 0.91 4.26
CA ARG A 52 4.40 0.28 3.81
C ARG A 52 5.33 -0.07 4.96
N ARG A 53 5.46 0.82 5.96
CA ARG A 53 6.23 0.55 7.19
C ARG A 53 5.65 -0.64 7.97
N THR A 54 4.33 -0.75 8.04
CA THR A 54 3.63 -1.83 8.73
C THR A 54 3.82 -3.17 8.01
N GLU A 55 3.69 -3.20 6.69
CA GLU A 55 3.95 -4.38 5.85
C GLU A 55 5.39 -4.88 5.99
N VAL A 56 6.36 -3.96 5.94
CA VAL A 56 7.78 -4.27 6.18
C VAL A 56 8.00 -4.86 7.57
N THR A 57 7.38 -4.27 8.59
CA THR A 57 7.51 -4.72 9.98
C THR A 57 6.91 -6.12 10.16
N ARG A 58 5.71 -6.36 9.60
CA ARG A 58 5.07 -7.68 9.55
C ARG A 58 5.98 -8.69 8.87
N PHE A 59 6.49 -8.36 7.69
CA PHE A 59 7.36 -9.23 6.90
C PHE A 59 8.64 -9.60 7.66
N LYS A 60 9.30 -8.63 8.29
CA LYS A 60 10.49 -8.87 9.13
C LYS A 60 10.18 -9.74 10.35
N ALA A 61 9.05 -9.50 11.03
CA ALA A 61 8.62 -10.35 12.15
C ALA A 61 8.30 -11.79 11.69
N ALA A 62 7.82 -11.94 10.45
CA ALA A 62 7.44 -13.20 9.84
C ALA A 62 8.61 -13.99 9.20
N LYS A 63 9.80 -13.37 8.99
CA LYS A 63 10.98 -13.97 8.32
C LYS A 63 11.49 -15.29 8.92
N LYS A 64 10.99 -15.75 10.06
CA LYS A 64 11.24 -17.12 10.56
C LYS A 64 10.44 -18.22 9.83
N LYS A 65 9.45 -17.90 8.97
CA LYS A 65 8.51 -18.89 8.44
C LYS A 65 8.14 -18.84 6.94
N PHE A 66 8.58 -17.85 6.16
CA PHE A 66 8.10 -17.71 4.76
C PHE A 66 9.21 -17.92 3.72
N PHE A 67 9.29 -19.16 3.22
CA PHE A 67 9.87 -19.50 1.92
C PHE A 67 8.71 -19.49 0.90
N ASN A 68 8.47 -18.36 0.23
CA ASN A 68 7.46 -18.30 -0.84
C ASN A 68 8.14 -18.10 -2.20
N VAL A 69 7.72 -18.93 -3.17
CA VAL A 69 7.96 -18.71 -4.60
C VAL A 69 7.32 -17.37 -4.97
N SER A 70 8.12 -16.42 -5.45
CA SER A 70 7.63 -15.08 -5.79
C SER A 70 6.65 -15.16 -6.98
N THR A 71 5.39 -14.81 -6.72
CA THR A 71 4.35 -14.69 -7.75
C THR A 71 4.27 -13.27 -8.33
N ALA A 72 5.08 -12.36 -7.79
CA ALA A 72 5.05 -10.95 -8.13
C ALA A 72 5.26 -10.68 -9.63
N SER A 73 6.08 -11.45 -10.33
CA SER A 73 6.34 -11.21 -11.77
C SER A 73 5.06 -11.28 -12.61
N VAL A 74 4.20 -12.28 -12.37
CA VAL A 74 2.91 -12.43 -13.09
C VAL A 74 1.92 -11.36 -12.67
N ALA A 75 1.87 -11.06 -11.38
CA ALA A 75 0.97 -10.04 -10.83
C ALA A 75 1.33 -8.62 -11.31
N VAL A 76 2.62 -8.30 -11.39
CA VAL A 76 3.13 -7.03 -11.94
C VAL A 76 2.79 -6.91 -13.43
N MET A 77 2.97 -7.97 -14.22
CA MET A 77 2.56 -7.96 -15.64
C MET A 77 1.05 -7.69 -15.80
N LYS A 78 0.22 -8.28 -14.95
CA LYS A 78 -1.23 -8.02 -14.95
C LYS A 78 -1.55 -6.57 -14.60
N ALA A 79 -0.90 -6.02 -13.58
CA ALA A 79 -1.08 -4.63 -13.18
C ALA A 79 -0.64 -3.64 -14.27
N GLN A 80 0.49 -3.91 -14.94
CA GLN A 80 0.99 -3.12 -16.07
C GLN A 80 -0.01 -3.08 -17.24
N ARG A 81 -0.68 -4.21 -17.53
CA ARG A 81 -1.75 -4.24 -18.53
C ARG A 81 -2.98 -3.45 -18.09
N GLU A 82 -3.36 -3.56 -16.82
CA GLU A 82 -4.51 -2.83 -16.27
C GLU A 82 -4.25 -1.32 -16.23
N MET A 83 -3.01 -0.89 -16.00
CA MET A 83 -2.62 0.54 -15.94
C MET A 83 -3.00 1.32 -17.20
N ARG A 84 -2.99 0.67 -18.37
CA ARG A 84 -3.41 1.28 -19.65
C ARG A 84 -4.92 1.48 -19.76
N LYS A 85 -5.71 0.77 -18.94
CA LYS A 85 -7.18 0.80 -18.94
C LYS A 85 -7.72 1.61 -17.77
N ASP A 86 -7.20 1.33 -16.58
CA ASP A 86 -7.59 1.92 -15.32
C ASP A 86 -6.37 1.97 -14.39
N ALA A 87 -5.71 3.14 -14.38
CA ALA A 87 -4.54 3.38 -13.56
C ALA A 87 -4.84 3.30 -12.05
N LYS A 88 -6.05 3.68 -11.61
CA LYS A 88 -6.43 3.62 -10.19
C LYS A 88 -6.54 2.18 -9.72
N ARG A 89 -7.19 1.33 -10.54
CA ARG A 89 -7.29 -0.09 -10.27
C ARG A 89 -5.94 -0.80 -10.32
N ALA A 90 -5.04 -0.37 -11.20
CA ALA A 90 -3.67 -0.88 -11.22
C ALA A 90 -2.94 -0.63 -9.89
N VAL A 91 -3.11 0.55 -9.28
CA VAL A 91 -2.57 0.83 -7.94
C VAL A 91 -3.09 -0.17 -6.90
N GLU A 92 -4.40 -0.42 -6.86
CA GLU A 92 -4.97 -1.39 -5.91
C GLU A 92 -4.43 -2.82 -6.10
N LEU A 93 -4.22 -3.25 -7.34
CA LEU A 93 -3.65 -4.56 -7.64
C LEU A 93 -2.20 -4.67 -7.14
N ILE A 94 -1.43 -3.59 -7.29
CA ILE A 94 -0.03 -3.54 -6.89
C ILE A 94 0.11 -3.52 -5.36
N GLU A 95 -0.76 -2.81 -4.65
CA GLU A 95 -0.75 -2.80 -3.17
C GLU A 95 -0.98 -4.20 -2.59
N LYS A 96 -1.78 -5.06 -3.24
CA LYS A 96 -1.93 -6.48 -2.83
C LYS A 96 -0.65 -7.29 -2.99
N ILE A 97 0.19 -6.96 -3.97
CA ILE A 97 1.50 -7.61 -4.15
C ILE A 97 2.42 -7.18 -3.01
N LEU A 98 2.46 -5.88 -2.74
CA LEU A 98 3.36 -5.27 -1.78
C LEU A 98 3.00 -5.59 -0.33
N GLU A 99 1.73 -5.91 -0.04
CA GLU A 99 1.34 -6.47 1.25
C GLU A 99 2.16 -7.73 1.60
N ASN A 100 2.39 -8.61 0.62
CA ASN A 100 3.09 -9.88 0.81
C ASN A 100 4.59 -9.78 0.51
N GLU A 101 4.96 -8.98 -0.48
CA GLU A 101 6.33 -8.76 -0.94
C GLU A 101 6.71 -7.27 -0.87
N PRO A 102 6.80 -6.66 0.33
CA PRO A 102 6.96 -5.20 0.47
C PRO A 102 8.26 -4.64 -0.10
N TYR A 103 9.26 -5.51 -0.30
CA TYR A 103 10.57 -5.21 -0.89
C TYR A 103 10.66 -5.45 -2.39
N ASN A 104 9.57 -5.86 -3.05
CA ASN A 104 9.60 -6.18 -4.46
C ASN A 104 9.84 -4.90 -5.28
N LYS A 105 11.04 -4.78 -5.88
CA LYS A 105 11.44 -3.60 -6.65
C LYS A 105 10.55 -3.36 -7.87
N GLN A 106 10.13 -4.42 -8.55
CA GLN A 106 9.27 -4.31 -9.74
C GLN A 106 7.87 -3.82 -9.36
N ALA A 107 7.31 -4.32 -8.26
CA ALA A 107 6.02 -3.86 -7.77
C ALA A 107 6.07 -2.40 -7.27
N ASN A 108 7.16 -1.98 -6.61
CA ASN A 108 7.35 -0.58 -6.22
C ASN A 108 7.46 0.35 -7.44
N LEU A 109 8.21 -0.06 -8.48
CA LEU A 109 8.29 0.70 -9.73
C LEU A 109 6.92 0.79 -10.42
N ALA A 110 6.19 -0.33 -10.49
CA ALA A 110 4.85 -0.34 -11.05
C ALA A 110 3.88 0.54 -10.26
N LEU A 111 4.00 0.60 -8.92
CA LEU A 111 3.17 1.46 -8.07
C LEU A 111 3.39 2.93 -8.42
N LYS A 112 4.65 3.32 -8.60
CA LYS A 112 5.03 4.66 -9.06
C LYS A 112 4.37 4.99 -10.40
N GLU A 113 4.55 4.12 -11.40
CA GLU A 113 4.05 4.33 -12.75
C GLU A 113 2.52 4.43 -12.76
N ALA A 114 1.84 3.57 -12.02
CA ALA A 114 0.38 3.57 -11.90
C ALA A 114 -0.12 4.83 -11.18
N ALA A 115 0.56 5.27 -10.12
CA ALA A 115 0.23 6.50 -9.43
C ALA A 115 0.42 7.73 -10.33
N VAL A 116 1.51 7.80 -11.10
CA VAL A 116 1.72 8.88 -12.08
C VAL A 116 0.65 8.86 -13.17
N ALA A 117 0.33 7.69 -13.73
CA ALA A 117 -0.74 7.53 -14.73
C ALA A 117 -2.13 7.89 -14.20
N ALA A 118 -2.37 7.71 -12.89
CA ALA A 118 -3.60 8.12 -12.22
C ALA A 118 -3.65 9.62 -11.85
N GLY A 119 -2.60 10.39 -12.15
CA GLY A 119 -2.46 11.80 -11.75
C GLY A 119 -2.10 11.99 -10.27
N TRP A 120 -1.70 10.94 -9.57
CA TRP A 120 -1.34 10.95 -8.15
C TRP A 120 0.16 11.20 -7.96
N LEU A 121 0.61 12.38 -8.42
CA LEU A 121 2.02 12.74 -8.47
C LEU A 121 2.74 12.63 -7.11
N GLU A 122 2.09 13.03 -6.01
CA GLU A 122 2.64 12.90 -4.66
C GLU A 122 2.88 11.43 -4.26
N THR A 123 1.99 10.52 -4.69
CA THR A 123 2.14 9.07 -4.46
C THR A 123 3.25 8.48 -5.34
N GLY A 124 3.40 8.98 -6.57
CA GLY A 124 4.47 8.57 -7.49
C GLY A 124 5.87 8.95 -7.00
N VAL A 125 6.03 10.09 -6.34
CA VAL A 125 7.32 10.51 -5.75
C VAL A 125 7.72 9.64 -4.56
N PHE A 126 6.76 9.19 -3.76
CA PHE A 126 7.02 8.38 -2.56
C PHE A 126 7.48 6.94 -2.86
N ALA A 127 7.01 6.33 -3.94
CA ALA A 127 7.35 4.93 -4.28
C ALA A 127 8.86 4.68 -4.57
N LEU A 128 9.71 5.71 -4.53
CA LEU A 128 11.16 5.65 -4.67
C LEU A 128 11.94 5.53 -3.34
N GLN A 129 11.28 5.62 -2.18
CA GLN A 129 11.92 5.60 -0.85
C GLN A 129 11.99 4.20 -0.21
#